data_AF-A0A5J4QXH3-F1
#
_entry.id   AF-A0A5J4QXH3-F1
#
_cell.length_a   1.000
_cell.length_b   1.000
_cell.length_c   1.000
_cell.angle_alpha   90.00
_cell.angle_beta   90.00
_cell.angle_gamma   90.00
#
_symmetry.space_group_name_H-M   'P 1'
#
loop_
_entity.id
_entity.type
_entity.pdbx_description
1 polymer ?
#
loop_
_entity_poly.entity_id
_entity_poly.type
_entity_poly.pdbx_seq_one_letter_code
_entity_poly.pdbx_strand_id
1 'polypeptide(L)'
;MKNTFLLCLFLFCLGGTLFAQSVKLSLTKSIDLAVDSSLQAFRAKNMYMVSYWAYRSFHAGRLPSLTLRTIPLEYRRDFTKRYDSNGNMDVYRQQQSLYSHGNLSISQNFDLTGGTFFIDSELGYMQNFSNSDNYSQFS
;
A
#
# COMPACT_ATOMS: atom_id res chain seq x y z
N MET A 1 33.90 27.71 47.63
CA MET A 1 33.08 26.62 48.20
C MET A 1 31.97 27.11 49.14
N LYS A 2 32.15 28.22 49.89
CA LYS A 2 31.09 28.76 50.79
C LYS A 2 29.91 29.41 50.06
N ASN A 3 30.15 30.11 48.94
CA ASN A 3 29.09 30.83 48.21
C ASN A 3 28.15 29.90 47.40
N THR A 4 28.64 28.74 46.95
CA THR A 4 27.82 27.74 46.25
C THR A 4 26.88 27.01 47.21
N PHE A 5 27.29 26.82 48.46
CA PHE A 5 26.46 26.23 49.50
C PHE A 5 25.28 27.14 49.88
N LEU A 6 25.54 28.46 49.97
CA LEU A 6 24.51 29.47 50.22
C LEU A 6 23.48 29.56 49.09
N LEU A 7 23.90 29.37 47.84
CA LEU A 7 23.01 29.40 46.67
C LEU A 7 22.11 28.16 46.59
N CYS A 8 22.62 26.98 46.95
CA CYS A 8 21.81 25.76 47.09
C CYS A 8 20.80 25.86 48.24
N LEU A 9 21.18 26.47 49.37
CA LEU A 9 20.29 26.69 50.50
C LEU A 9 19.16 27.67 50.16
N PHE A 10 19.46 28.70 49.36
CA PHE A 10 18.46 29.65 48.86
C PHE A 10 17.48 28.99 47.88
N LEU A 11 17.95 28.12 46.97
CA LEU A 11 17.08 27.33 46.09
C LEU A 11 16.16 26.37 46.86
N PHE A 12 16.64 25.79 47.96
CA PHE A 12 15.84 24.90 48.80
C PHE A 12 14.76 25.67 49.57
N CYS A 13 15.06 26.91 50.02
CA CYS A 13 14.07 27.79 50.65
C CYS A 13 13.02 28.35 49.68
N LEU A 14 13.33 28.44 48.37
CA LEU A 14 12.34 28.80 47.34
C LEU A 14 11.45 27.62 46.89
N GLY A 15 11.61 26.43 47.47
CA GLY A 15 10.70 25.30 47.29
C GLY A 15 9.34 25.56 47.94
N GLY A 16 8.57 26.49 47.38
CA GLY A 16 7.16 26.67 47.73
C GLY A 16 6.40 25.37 47.57
N THR A 17 5.46 25.12 48.47
CA THR A 17 4.61 23.93 48.47
C THR A 17 3.92 23.79 47.10
N LEU A 18 4.41 22.88 46.26
CA LEU A 18 3.74 22.47 45.03
C LEU A 18 2.46 21.72 45.43
N PHE A 19 1.34 22.42 45.47
CA PHE A 19 0.04 21.77 45.61
C PHE A 19 -0.22 20.97 44.33
N ALA A 20 -0.10 19.65 44.43
CA ALA A 20 -0.52 18.74 43.38
C ALA A 20 -1.99 19.01 43.04
N GLN A 21 -2.32 19.07 41.75
CA GLN A 21 -3.67 19.39 41.30
C GLN A 21 -4.67 18.36 41.86
N SER A 22 -5.56 18.82 42.75
CA SER A 22 -6.66 18.01 43.28
C SER A 22 -7.65 17.75 42.14
N VAL A 23 -7.51 16.60 41.48
CA VAL A 23 -8.50 16.15 40.49
C VAL A 23 -9.75 15.73 41.25
N LYS A 24 -10.75 16.61 41.31
CA LYS A 24 -12.09 16.25 41.80
C LYS A 24 -12.71 15.27 40.81
N LEU A 25 -12.69 14.00 41.18
CA LEU A 25 -13.35 12.92 40.44
C LEU A 25 -14.82 12.86 40.87
N SER A 26 -15.73 13.13 39.94
CA SER A 26 -17.12 12.72 40.07
C SER A 26 -17.25 11.24 39.69
N LEU A 27 -18.30 10.57 40.18
CA LEU A 27 -18.55 9.16 39.83
C LEU A 27 -18.56 8.93 38.31
N THR A 28 -19.23 9.81 37.57
CA THR A 28 -19.28 9.76 36.10
C THR A 28 -17.88 9.85 35.49
N LYS A 29 -17.06 10.81 35.94
CA LYS A 29 -15.70 11.00 35.43
C LYS A 29 -14.78 9.81 35.72
N SER A 30 -14.96 9.17 36.88
CA SER A 30 -14.22 7.95 37.22
C SER A 30 -14.63 6.76 36.35
N ILE A 31 -15.93 6.64 36.04
CA ILE A 31 -16.45 5.58 35.15
C ILE A 31 -15.92 5.79 33.73
N ASP A 32 -16.00 7.01 33.20
CA ASP A 32 -15.52 7.30 31.84
C ASP A 32 -14.01 7.03 31.71
N LEU A 33 -13.22 7.47 32.70
CA LEU A 33 -11.77 7.22 32.72
C LEU A 33 -11.47 5.71 32.79
N ALA A 34 -12.24 4.95 33.59
CA ALA A 34 -12.08 3.51 33.69
C ALA A 34 -12.49 2.79 32.41
N VAL A 35 -13.54 3.24 31.73
CA VAL A 35 -13.98 2.69 30.43
C VAL A 35 -12.93 2.97 29.35
N ASP A 36 -12.41 4.19 29.28
CA ASP A 36 -11.40 4.59 28.31
C ASP A 36 -10.07 3.83 28.50
N SER A 37 -9.68 3.55 29.74
CA SER A 37 -8.47 2.79 30.05
C SER A 37 -8.68 1.28 30.18
N SER A 38 -9.92 0.78 30.05
CA SER A 38 -10.23 -0.64 30.21
C SER A 38 -9.78 -1.46 29.02
N LEU A 39 -8.96 -2.47 29.30
CA LEU A 39 -8.59 -3.51 28.33
C LEU A 39 -9.82 -4.24 27.76
N GLN A 40 -10.87 -4.44 28.56
CA GLN A 40 -12.06 -5.15 28.11
C GLN A 40 -12.89 -4.30 27.14
N ALA A 41 -13.01 -3.00 27.39
CA ALA A 41 -13.66 -2.07 26.46
C ALA A 41 -12.90 -2.04 25.11
N PHE A 42 -11.57 -1.98 25.16
CA PHE A 42 -10.73 -2.06 23.96
C PHE A 42 -10.92 -3.38 23.19
N ARG A 43 -10.93 -4.52 23.89
CA ARG A 43 -11.17 -5.84 23.28
C ARG A 43 -12.54 -5.94 22.61
N ALA A 44 -13.59 -5.50 23.29
CA ALA A 44 -14.95 -5.52 22.75
C ALA A 44 -15.06 -4.65 21.49
N LYS A 45 -14.47 -3.46 21.51
CA LYS A 45 -14.40 -2.56 20.35
C LYS A 45 -13.69 -3.21 19.15
N ASN A 46 -12.55 -3.84 19.38
CA ASN A 46 -11.81 -4.52 18.32
C ASN A 46 -12.56 -5.74 17.78
N MET A 47 -13.16 -6.54 18.65
CA MET A 47 -13.96 -7.69 18.25
C MET A 47 -15.13 -7.27 17.35
N TYR A 48 -15.80 -6.17 17.71
CA TYR A 48 -16.83 -5.58 16.86
C TYR A 48 -16.29 -5.17 15.48
N MET A 49 -15.15 -4.46 15.43
CA MET A 49 -14.54 -4.07 14.15
C MET A 49 -14.17 -5.27 13.30
N VAL A 50 -13.59 -6.32 13.89
CA VAL A 50 -13.24 -7.55 13.17
C VAL A 50 -14.47 -8.19 12.54
N SER A 51 -15.53 -8.39 13.32
CA SER A 51 -16.79 -8.97 12.83
C SER A 51 -17.44 -8.11 11.75
N TYR A 52 -17.41 -6.78 11.92
CA TYR A 52 -17.91 -5.84 10.94
C TYR A 52 -17.16 -5.96 9.60
N TRP A 53 -15.83 -5.96 9.63
CA TRP A 53 -15.02 -6.07 8.42
C TRP A 53 -15.11 -7.45 7.76
N ALA A 54 -15.27 -8.51 8.55
CA ALA A 54 -15.51 -9.86 8.03
C ALA A 54 -16.81 -9.91 7.24
N TYR A 55 -17.91 -9.36 7.78
CA TYR A 55 -19.20 -9.27 7.09
C TYR A 55 -19.11 -8.43 5.80
N ARG A 56 -18.42 -7.29 5.85
CA ARG A 56 -18.21 -6.43 4.67
C ARG A 56 -17.39 -7.14 3.59
N SER A 57 -16.34 -7.86 3.98
CA SER A 57 -15.48 -8.62 3.05
C SER A 57 -16.24 -9.79 2.43
N PHE A 58 -17.08 -10.48 3.21
CA PHE A 58 -17.97 -11.53 2.71
C PHE A 58 -18.92 -11.00 1.62
N HIS A 59 -19.52 -9.83 1.81
CA HIS A 59 -20.34 -9.22 0.76
C HIS A 59 -19.52 -8.78 -0.45
N ALA A 60 -18.37 -8.16 -0.24
CA ALA A 60 -17.50 -7.70 -1.33
C ALA A 60 -17.02 -8.84 -2.24
N GLY A 61 -16.73 -10.03 -1.67
CA GLY A 61 -16.26 -11.19 -2.44
C GLY A 61 -17.28 -11.80 -3.43
N ARG A 62 -18.55 -11.35 -3.39
CA ARG A 62 -19.63 -11.78 -4.30
C ARG A 62 -19.96 -10.74 -5.37
N LEU A 63 -19.46 -9.52 -5.19
CA LEU A 63 -19.64 -8.47 -6.17
C LEU A 63 -18.64 -8.67 -7.32
N PRO A 64 -18.97 -8.21 -8.54
CA PRO A 64 -17.99 -8.16 -9.61
C PRO A 64 -16.78 -7.32 -9.20
N SER A 65 -15.58 -7.90 -9.35
CA SER A 65 -14.31 -7.21 -9.18
C SER A 65 -13.80 -6.76 -10.54
N LEU A 66 -13.38 -5.50 -10.64
CA LEU A 66 -12.76 -4.91 -11.83
C LEU A 66 -11.28 -4.68 -11.54
N THR A 67 -10.40 -5.29 -12.33
CA THR A 67 -8.95 -5.14 -12.21
C THR A 67 -8.39 -4.59 -13.51
N LEU A 68 -7.70 -3.45 -13.43
CA LEU A 68 -6.94 -2.87 -14.54
C LEU A 68 -5.45 -3.08 -14.27
N ARG A 69 -4.79 -3.85 -15.14
CA ARG A 69 -3.33 -3.99 -15.17
C ARG A 69 -2.79 -3.27 -16.38
N THR A 70 -1.86 -2.34 -16.19
CA THR A 70 -1.29 -1.57 -17.29
C THR A 70 0.21 -1.46 -17.17
N ILE A 71 0.87 -1.48 -18.33
CA ILE A 71 2.25 -1.07 -18.53
C ILE A 71 2.14 0.10 -19.51
N PRO A 72 1.97 1.34 -19.02
CA PRO A 72 1.62 2.46 -19.89
C PRO A 72 2.72 2.78 -20.89
N LEU A 73 3.99 2.60 -20.48
CA LEU A 73 5.15 2.79 -21.32
C LEU A 73 6.31 1.96 -20.77
N GLU A 74 6.88 1.12 -21.61
CA GLU A 74 8.11 0.40 -21.32
C GLU A 74 9.07 0.55 -22.49
N TYR A 75 10.24 1.14 -22.24
CA TYR A 75 11.29 1.27 -23.25
C TYR A 75 12.41 0.28 -22.95
N ARG A 76 12.74 -0.58 -23.91
CA ARG A 76 13.83 -1.55 -23.82
C ARG A 76 14.92 -1.22 -24.83
N ARG A 77 16.18 -1.38 -24.42
CA ARG A 77 17.35 -1.22 -25.27
C ARG A 77 18.37 -2.29 -24.92
N ASP A 78 18.54 -3.23 -25.84
CA ASP A 78 19.37 -4.42 -25.62
C ASP A 78 20.26 -4.67 -26.86
N PHE A 79 21.41 -5.30 -26.65
CA PHE A 79 22.22 -5.85 -27.74
C PHE A 79 21.96 -7.34 -27.83
N THR A 80 21.48 -7.81 -28.98
CA THR A 80 21.29 -9.23 -29.21
C THR A 80 22.19 -9.72 -30.34
N LYS A 81 22.71 -10.93 -30.16
CA LYS A 81 23.57 -11.61 -31.12
C LYS A 81 22.68 -12.31 -32.14
N ARG A 82 22.77 -11.94 -33.42
CA ARG A 82 22.02 -12.62 -34.50
C ARG A 82 22.98 -13.07 -35.60
N TYR A 83 22.78 -14.31 -36.04
CA TYR A 83 23.51 -14.88 -37.17
C TYR A 83 23.14 -14.14 -38.46
N ASP A 84 24.15 -13.74 -39.22
CA ASP A 84 24.00 -13.17 -40.57
C ASP A 84 24.41 -14.21 -41.60
N SER A 85 23.45 -14.68 -42.38
CA SER A 85 23.65 -15.71 -43.40
C SER A 85 24.49 -15.23 -44.59
N ASN A 86 24.53 -13.92 -44.87
CA ASN A 86 25.29 -13.38 -46.00
C ASN A 86 26.79 -13.32 -45.70
N GLY A 87 27.14 -13.02 -44.45
CA GLY A 87 28.52 -12.94 -43.98
C GLY A 87 29.04 -14.20 -43.29
N ASN A 88 28.19 -15.21 -43.09
CA ASN A 88 28.47 -16.43 -42.33
C ASN A 88 29.08 -16.11 -40.94
N MET A 89 28.55 -15.09 -40.26
CA MET A 89 29.09 -14.61 -39.00
C MET A 89 27.99 -14.12 -38.06
N ASP A 90 28.29 -14.16 -36.77
CA ASP A 90 27.40 -13.60 -35.77
C ASP A 90 27.63 -12.10 -35.60
N VAL A 91 26.55 -11.31 -35.73
CA VAL A 91 26.59 -9.86 -35.59
C VAL A 91 25.77 -9.44 -34.39
N TYR A 92 26.35 -8.61 -33.52
CA TYR A 92 25.62 -7.95 -32.44
C TYR A 92 24.83 -6.78 -33.02
N ARG A 93 23.50 -6.80 -32.87
CA ARG A 93 22.62 -5.72 -33.30
C ARG A 93 21.96 -5.09 -32.09
N GLN A 94 22.02 -3.76 -32.03
CA GLN A 94 21.22 -3.00 -31.06
C GLN A 94 19.74 -3.17 -31.44
N GLN A 95 18.92 -3.45 -30.44
CA GLN A 95 17.47 -3.45 -30.55
C GLN A 95 16.91 -2.46 -29.55
N GLN A 96 15.98 -1.65 -30.03
CA GLN A 96 15.28 -0.66 -29.23
C GLN A 96 13.79 -0.88 -29.48
N SER A 97 13.03 -1.01 -28.41
CA SER A 97 11.59 -1.21 -28.52
C SER A 97 10.83 -0.43 -27.46
N LEU A 98 9.63 -0.02 -27.82
CA LEU A 98 8.66 0.61 -26.95
C LEU A 98 7.45 -0.31 -26.85
N TYR A 99 7.02 -0.62 -25.63
CA TYR A 99 5.82 -1.38 -25.36
C TYR A 99 4.83 -0.52 -24.57
N SER A 100 3.55 -0.73 -24.86
CA SER A 100 2.46 -0.32 -23.99
C SER A 100 1.46 -1.47 -23.92
N HIS A 101 0.92 -1.74 -22.75
CA HIS A 101 0.00 -2.85 -22.54
C HIS A 101 -1.07 -2.45 -21.53
N GLY A 102 -2.30 -2.87 -21.76
CA GLY A 102 -3.42 -2.69 -20.87
C GLY A 102 -4.32 -3.93 -20.88
N ASN A 103 -4.63 -4.45 -19.70
CA ASN A 103 -5.54 -5.55 -19.49
C ASN A 103 -6.62 -5.13 -18.49
N LEU A 104 -7.87 -5.19 -18.93
CA LEU A 104 -9.05 -4.95 -18.11
C LEU A 104 -9.76 -6.29 -17.88
N SER A 105 -9.83 -6.71 -16.63
CA SER A 105 -10.39 -7.99 -16.22
C SER A 105 -11.56 -7.76 -15.27
N ILE A 106 -12.71 -8.36 -15.56
CA ILE A 106 -13.87 -8.41 -14.68
C ILE A 106 -14.02 -9.85 -14.19
N SER A 107 -14.10 -10.07 -12.89
CA SER A 107 -14.31 -11.40 -12.30
C SER A 107 -15.42 -11.39 -11.25
N GLN A 108 -16.33 -12.36 -11.27
CA GLN A 108 -17.40 -12.50 -10.29
C GLN A 108 -17.57 -13.96 -9.85
N ASN A 109 -17.57 -14.18 -8.53
CA ASN A 109 -17.90 -15.49 -7.97
C ASN A 109 -19.41 -15.72 -7.97
N PHE A 110 -19.85 -16.92 -8.35
CA PHE A 110 -21.24 -17.31 -8.38
C PHE A 110 -21.52 -18.42 -7.38
N ASP A 111 -22.14 -18.06 -6.26
CA ASP A 111 -22.36 -18.96 -5.11
C ASP A 111 -23.13 -20.24 -5.45
N LEU A 112 -24.10 -20.17 -6.38
CA LEU A 112 -24.96 -21.31 -6.69
C LEU A 112 -24.19 -22.46 -7.35
N THR A 113 -23.20 -22.15 -8.19
CA THR A 113 -22.38 -23.17 -8.86
C THR A 113 -21.01 -23.35 -8.20
N GLY A 114 -20.62 -22.45 -7.29
CA GLY A 114 -19.27 -22.37 -6.74
C GLY A 114 -18.21 -21.96 -7.76
N GLY A 115 -18.62 -21.53 -8.97
CA GLY A 115 -17.75 -21.13 -10.06
C GLY A 115 -17.47 -19.63 -10.09
N THR A 116 -16.63 -19.21 -11.03
CA THR A 116 -16.28 -17.80 -11.24
C THR A 116 -16.46 -17.46 -12.72
N PHE A 117 -17.22 -16.41 -13.01
CA PHE A 117 -17.32 -15.82 -14.34
C PHE A 117 -16.24 -14.76 -14.51
N PHE A 118 -15.63 -14.71 -15.69
CA PHE A 118 -14.62 -13.72 -16.00
C PHE A 118 -14.76 -13.19 -17.43
N ILE A 119 -14.40 -11.92 -17.61
CA ILE A 119 -14.32 -11.25 -18.91
C ILE A 119 -12.97 -10.51 -18.93
N ASP A 120 -12.17 -10.78 -19.94
CA ASP A 120 -10.88 -10.14 -20.15
C ASP A 120 -10.88 -9.34 -21.45
N SER A 121 -10.36 -8.13 -21.39
CA SER A 121 -10.08 -7.27 -22.54
C SER A 121 -8.62 -6.86 -22.49
N GLU A 122 -7.89 -7.10 -23.57
CA GLU A 122 -6.46 -6.82 -23.68
C GLU A 122 -6.21 -5.85 -24.83
N LEU A 123 -5.27 -4.94 -24.62
CA LEU A 123 -4.76 -4.01 -25.59
C LEU A 123 -3.24 -3.98 -25.48
N GLY A 124 -2.56 -4.18 -26.60
CA GLY A 124 -1.11 -4.12 -26.70
C GLY A 124 -0.65 -3.21 -27.82
N TYR A 125 0.44 -2.51 -27.58
CA TYR A 125 1.18 -1.74 -28.55
C TYR A 125 2.66 -2.09 -28.43
N MET A 126 3.30 -2.34 -29.57
CA MET A 126 4.75 -2.50 -29.65
C MET A 126 5.27 -1.68 -30.81
N GLN A 127 6.36 -0.95 -30.60
CA GLN A 127 7.13 -0.30 -31.64
C GLN A 127 8.59 -0.73 -31.55
N ASN A 128 9.14 -1.26 -32.64
CA ASN A 128 10.56 -1.50 -32.80
C ASN A 128 11.20 -0.32 -33.53
N PHE A 129 12.26 0.23 -32.95
CA PHE A 129 13.14 1.21 -33.56
C PHE A 129 14.33 0.46 -34.16
N SER A 130 14.29 0.24 -35.47
CA SER A 130 15.41 -0.30 -36.25
C SER A 130 16.07 0.81 -37.05
N ASN A 131 17.34 0.66 -37.40
CA ASN A 131 18.12 1.68 -38.13
C ASN A 131 17.58 1.97 -39.53
N SER A 132 16.76 1.09 -40.12
CA SER A 132 16.23 1.23 -41.49
C SER A 132 14.73 1.43 -41.57
N ASP A 133 13.93 0.83 -40.67
CA ASP A 133 12.46 0.94 -40.68
C ASP A 133 11.88 0.83 -39.26
N ASN A 134 11.07 1.80 -38.88
CA ASN A 134 10.28 1.72 -37.65
C ASN A 134 9.06 0.83 -37.90
N TYR A 135 8.88 -0.19 -37.07
CA TYR A 135 7.73 -1.10 -37.18
C TYR A 135 6.86 -1.02 -35.93
N SER A 136 5.56 -0.77 -36.11
CA SER A 136 4.58 -0.76 -35.02
C SER A 136 3.53 -1.86 -35.19
N GLN A 137 3.14 -2.48 -34.08
CA GLN A 137 2.13 -3.52 -34.00
C GLN A 137 1.11 -3.19 -32.91
N PHE A 138 -0.15 -3.52 -33.18
CA PHE A 138 -1.25 -3.49 -32.21
C PHE A 138 -1.80 -4.90 -32.03
N SER A 139 -2.21 -5.24 -30.82
CA SER A 139 -2.83 -6.51 -30.45
C SER A 139 -4.02 -6.30 -29.54
#